data_AF-A0A830EA70-F1
#
_entry.id   AF-A0A830EA70-F1
#
_cell.length_a   1.000
_cell.length_b   1.000
_cell.length_c   1.000
_cell.angle_alpha   90.00
_cell.angle_beta   90.00
_cell.angle_gamma   90.00
#
_symmetry.space_group_name_H-M   'P 1'
#
loop_
_entity.id
_entity.type
_entity.pdbx_description
1 polymer ?
#
loop_
_entity_poly.entity_id
_entity_poly.type
_entity_poly.pdbx_seq_one_letter_code
_entity_poly.pdbx_strand_id
1 'polypeptide(L)' 'MPESAYLLDSFDEEDCTYCDGDLVAGSYKDNDAIVCDDCGTPAVQLW' A
#
# COMPACT_ATOMS: atom_id res chain seq x y z
N MET A 1 -15.40 7.05 8.17
CA MET A 1 -14.22 7.83 7.77
C MET A 1 -13.19 6.82 7.28
N PRO A 2 -12.90 6.72 5.98
CA PRO A 2 -11.82 5.87 5.49
C PRO A 2 -10.69 6.76 4.94
N GLU A 3 -9.88 7.35 5.83
CA GLU A 3 -8.71 8.14 5.41
C GLU A 3 -7.74 7.29 4.55
N SER A 4 -7.69 5.97 4.77
CA SER A 4 -6.87 5.03 3.99
C SER A 4 -7.35 4.79 2.55
N ALA A 5 -8.65 4.98 2.25
CA ALA A 5 -9.18 4.74 0.90
C ALA A 5 -8.80 5.86 -0.08
N TYR A 6 -8.70 7.11 0.40
CA TYR A 6 -8.26 8.24 -0.42
C TYR A 6 -6.77 8.17 -0.77
N LEU A 7 -5.99 7.48 0.06
CA LEU A 7 -4.57 7.28 -0.18
C LEU A 7 -4.35 6.28 -1.31
N LEU A 8 -5.07 5.16 -1.34
CA LEU A 8 -5.07 4.22 -2.45
C LEU A 8 -5.54 4.86 -3.77
N ASP A 9 -6.62 5.65 -3.73
CA ASP A 9 -7.14 6.39 -4.91
C ASP A 9 -6.13 7.42 -5.48
N SER A 10 -5.15 7.85 -4.67
CA SER A 10 -4.07 8.74 -5.12
C SER A 10 -2.90 7.98 -5.77
N PHE A 11 -2.81 6.66 -5.59
CA PHE A 11 -1.88 5.83 -6.35
C PHE A 11 -2.55 5.52 -7.69
N ASP A 12 -2.12 6.24 -8.72
CA ASP A 12 -2.59 6.08 -10.12
C ASP A 12 -2.38 4.63 -10.63
N GLU A 13 -1.45 3.90 -10.00
CA GLU A 13 -1.17 2.49 -10.21
C GLU A 13 -1.18 1.81 -8.83
N GLU A 14 -2.25 1.08 -8.52
CA GLU A 14 -2.33 0.15 -7.37
C GLU A 14 -1.39 -1.06 -7.55
N ASP A 15 -0.53 -1.05 -8.56
CA ASP A 15 0.37 -2.14 -8.93
C ASP A 15 1.76 -1.95 -8.30
N CYS A 16 2.34 -3.04 -7.81
CA CYS A 16 3.65 -2.99 -7.18
C CYS A 16 4.75 -2.76 -8.23
N THR A 17 5.51 -1.67 -8.10
CA THR A 17 6.66 -1.38 -8.99
C THR A 17 7.72 -2.51 -9.08
N TYR A 18 7.73 -3.44 -8.13
CA TYR A 18 8.71 -4.53 -8.06
C TYR A 18 8.19 -5.89 -8.53
N CYS A 19 6.87 -6.12 -8.55
CA CYS A 19 6.26 -7.41 -8.83
C CYS A 19 4.84 -7.20 -9.41
N ASP A 20 4.27 -8.16 -10.13
CA ASP A 20 2.91 -8.09 -10.72
C ASP A 20 1.77 -8.17 -9.66
N GLY A 21 2.05 -7.73 -8.43
CA GLY A 21 1.17 -7.87 -7.27
C GLY A 21 0.52 -6.54 -6.90
N ASP A 22 -0.67 -6.61 -6.31
CA ASP A 22 -1.47 -5.45 -5.93
C ASP A 22 -1.01 -4.83 -4.59
N LEU A 23 -1.06 -3.50 -4.52
CA LEU A 23 -0.75 -2.70 -3.35
C LEU A 23 -1.99 -2.56 -2.48
N VAL A 24 -1.95 -3.15 -1.29
CA VAL A 24 -3.05 -3.11 -0.34
C VAL A 24 -2.68 -2.25 0.87
N ALA A 25 -3.68 -1.54 1.41
CA ALA A 25 -3.52 -0.90 2.72
C ALA A 25 -3.44 -1.97 3.80
N GLY A 26 -2.28 -2.03 4.47
CA GLY A 26 -1.99 -2.94 5.56
C GLY A 26 -1.23 -2.23 6.69
N SER A 27 -0.56 -3.01 7.52
CA SER A 27 0.23 -2.49 8.63
C SER A 27 1.66 -2.96 8.49
N TYR A 28 2.61 -2.04 8.45
CA TYR A 28 4.03 -2.35 8.43
C TYR A 28 4.72 -1.76 9.67
N LYS A 29 5.28 -2.65 10.51
CA LYS A 29 5.91 -2.28 11.79
C LYS A 29 5.01 -1.38 12.65
N ASP A 30 3.79 -1.84 12.92
CA ASP A 30 2.79 -1.18 13.77
C ASP A 30 2.30 0.20 13.28
N ASN A 31 2.63 0.57 12.03
CA ASN A 31 2.13 1.78 11.37
C ASN A 31 1.31 1.39 10.13
N ASP A 32 0.28 2.18 9.82
CA ASP A 32 -0.46 2.03 8.57
C ASP A 32 0.49 2.21 7.38
N ALA A 33 0.44 1.29 6.43
CA ALA A 33 1.34 1.31 5.28
C ALA A 33 0.67 0.62 4.10
N ILE A 34 1.02 1.07 2.90
CA ILE A 34 0.65 0.39 1.67
C ILE A 34 1.72 -0.68 1.41
N VAL A 35 1.32 -1.95 1.40
CA VAL A 35 2.17 -3.11 1.22
C VAL A 35 1.66 -3.97 0.06
N CYS A 36 2.57 -4.53 -0.73
CA CYS A 36 2.20 -5.48 -1.75
C CYS A 36 1.75 -6.81 -1.13
N ASP A 37 0.62 -7.35 -1.59
CA ASP A 37 0.08 -8.65 -1.11
C ASP A 37 0.93 -9.83 -1.59
N ASP A 38 1.56 -9.73 -2.77
CA ASP A 38 2.31 -10.85 -3.36
C ASP A 38 3.76 -10.92 -2.84
N CYS A 39 4.50 -9.80 -2.95
CA CYS A 39 5.91 -9.76 -2.58
C CYS A 39 6.19 -9.15 -1.20
N GLY A 40 5.19 -8.58 -0.51
CA GLY A 40 5.32 -8.01 0.84
C GLY A 40 6.12 -6.70 0.91
N THR A 41 6.46 -6.13 -0.25
CA THR A 41 7.25 -4.91 -0.34
C THR A 41 6.41 -3.70 0.10
N PRO A 42 6.88 -2.88 1.06
CA PRO A 42 6.20 -1.64 1.42
C PRO A 42 6.42 -0.59 0.33
N ALA A 43 5.34 -0.09 -0.26
CA ALA A 43 5.40 0.98 -1.26
C ALA A 43 5.45 2.36 -0.59
N VAL A 44 4.62 2.59 0.44
CA VAL A 44 4.61 3.83 1.22
C VAL A 44 4.32 3.53 2.69
N GLN A 45 5.11 4.16 3.56
CA GLN A 45 4.93 4.13 5.00
C GLN A 45 4.18 5.41 5.41
N LEU A 46 3.00 5.27 6.02
CA LEU A 46 2.23 6.40 6.54
C LEU A 46 2.71 6.65 7.98
N TRP A 47 3.10 7.89 8.27
CA TRP A 47 3.71 8.34 9.53
C TRP A 47 2.99 9.60 10.00
#